data_AF-A0A0Q4BA03-F1
#
_entry.id   AF-A0A0Q4BA03-F1
#
_cell.length_a   1.000
_cell.length_b   1.000
_cell.length_c   1.000
_cell.angle_alpha   90.00
_cell.angle_beta   90.00
_cell.angle_gamma   90.00
#
_symmetry.space_group_name_H-M   'P 1'
#
loop_
_entity.id
_entity.type
_entity.pdbx_description
1 polymer ?
#
loop_
_entity_poly.entity_id
_entity_poly.type
_entity_poly.pdbx_seq_one_letter_code
_entity_poly.pdbx_strand_id
1 'polypeptide(L)'
;MMPKKARTKRNEKIRKLAAEGYTRQQIARIVNMHPNSVASILRSYIVREELMEVPNSNPRVYYDPHVRAMGDVGAKTDENDGSVENIAVLVERGFSDTLPRGGLPNGWVNMHISGIAVSMKIRKTGTFDDVPAPGEGYCGYWDKPKAAGKGMTLHHCHLPYIFRQRKVGAVFRIGSKGGCTFTVNPGRVYFDPRKISQHQAKQMLLDRAVFIASLLSKNGWQLTDPEIKGRIHIGKENDPLAEYIPSGVHDDRKDITTDFSPARMVCETELEHPRNDQEIIDYSDLPSAVAEVRDGNRRNSEEIELMKAELIGLKEVIHTQGEVILDLTGNVTRLTQAATELTTLQTMMVADRFPKFTGEGYQ
;
A
#
# COMPACT_ATOMS: atom_id res chain seq x y z
N MET A 1 26.89 -14.13 18.03
CA MET A 1 26.83 -12.72 18.45
C MET A 1 28.27 -12.18 18.49
N MET A 2 28.69 -11.39 17.49
CA MET A 2 30.08 -10.89 17.43
C MET A 2 30.27 -9.69 18.38
N PRO A 3 31.45 -9.52 19.01
CA PRO A 3 31.68 -8.48 19.99
C PRO A 3 31.68 -7.09 19.33
N LYS A 4 30.91 -6.15 19.91
CA LYS A 4 30.95 -4.72 19.56
C LYS A 4 32.35 -4.17 19.86
N LYS A 5 33.26 -4.17 18.87
CA LYS A 5 34.54 -3.45 18.96
C LYS A 5 34.27 -2.01 19.39
N ALA A 6 35.01 -1.54 20.41
CA ALA A 6 34.87 -0.20 20.98
C ALA A 6 34.86 0.87 19.87
N ARG A 7 33.75 1.61 19.79
CA ARG A 7 33.56 2.69 18.82
C ARG A 7 34.47 3.86 19.18
N THR A 8 35.42 4.21 18.32
CA THR A 8 36.23 5.42 18.53
C THR A 8 35.39 6.65 18.15
N LYS A 9 35.51 7.75 18.91
CA LYS A 9 34.82 9.03 18.62
C LYS A 9 35.04 9.51 17.18
N ARG A 10 36.19 9.17 16.59
CA ARG A 10 36.55 9.48 15.21
C ARG A 10 35.72 8.69 14.17
N ASN A 11 35.48 7.40 14.40
CA ASN A 11 34.68 6.58 13.49
C ASN A 11 33.20 7.02 13.50
N GLU A 12 32.69 7.39 14.67
CA GLU A 12 31.34 7.94 14.80
C GLU A 12 31.20 9.29 14.09
N LYS A 13 32.23 10.16 14.19
CA LYS A 13 32.30 11.40 13.43
C LYS A 13 32.30 11.16 11.91
N ILE A 14 33.02 10.14 11.44
CA ILE A 14 33.04 9.73 10.02
C ILE A 14 31.64 9.27 9.57
N ARG A 15 30.94 8.46 10.38
CA ARG A 15 29.58 7.99 10.10
C ARG A 15 28.60 9.15 9.99
N LYS A 16 28.64 10.09 10.93
CA LYS A 16 27.78 11.28 10.96
C LYS A 16 27.99 12.16 9.72
N LEU A 17 29.24 12.48 9.39
CA LEU A 17 29.57 13.26 8.19
C LEU A 17 29.11 12.55 6.91
N ALA A 18 29.23 11.22 6.83
CA ALA A 18 28.74 10.48 5.66
C ALA A 18 27.21 10.51 5.53
N ALA A 19 26.48 10.41 6.65
CA ALA A 19 25.02 10.53 6.68
C ALA A 19 24.52 11.96 6.37
N GLU A 20 25.34 12.98 6.64
CA GLU A 20 25.12 14.39 6.28
C GLU A 20 25.44 14.69 4.80
N GLY A 21 25.81 13.68 4.00
CA GLY A 21 26.01 13.82 2.56
C GLY A 21 27.44 14.20 2.13
N TYR A 22 28.40 14.26 3.06
CA TYR A 22 29.79 14.53 2.71
C TYR A 22 30.41 13.35 1.96
N THR A 23 31.15 13.66 0.89
CA THR A 23 31.86 12.64 0.11
C THR A 23 33.08 12.09 0.86
N ARG A 24 33.50 10.87 0.50
CA ARG A 24 34.69 10.22 1.10
C ARG A 24 35.93 11.12 1.11
N GLN A 25 36.14 11.92 0.07
CA GLN A 25 37.28 12.82 -0.07
C GLN A 25 37.16 14.04 0.87
N GLN A 26 35.95 14.58 1.05
CA GLN A 26 35.71 15.68 1.99
C GLN A 26 35.89 15.20 3.43
N ILE A 27 35.33 14.03 3.78
CA ILE A 27 35.49 13.42 5.11
C ILE A 27 36.97 13.17 5.42
N ALA A 28 37.70 12.59 4.47
CA ALA A 28 39.14 12.32 4.59
C ALA A 28 39.94 13.58 4.95
N ARG A 29 39.63 14.73 4.34
CA ARG A 29 40.23 16.03 4.68
C ARG A 29 39.84 16.49 6.10
N ILE A 30 38.57 16.38 6.47
CA ILE A 30 38.05 16.83 7.77
C ILE A 30 38.61 16.00 8.94
N VAL A 31 38.78 14.70 8.76
CA VAL A 31 39.27 13.80 9.81
C VAL A 31 40.77 13.51 9.71
N ASN A 32 41.45 14.13 8.75
CA ASN A 32 42.87 13.97 8.43
C ASN A 32 43.28 12.48 8.29
N MET A 33 42.61 11.78 7.37
CA MET A 33 42.83 10.35 7.09
C MET A 33 42.86 10.08 5.58
N HIS A 34 43.51 8.99 5.18
CA HIS A 34 43.49 8.56 3.79
C HIS A 34 42.06 8.13 3.35
N PRO A 35 41.57 8.50 2.15
CA PRO A 35 40.21 8.17 1.69
C PRO A 35 39.87 6.68 1.71
N ASN A 36 40.85 5.80 1.44
CA ASN A 36 40.63 4.35 1.50
C ASN A 36 40.38 3.84 2.93
N SER A 37 40.99 4.48 3.93
CA SER A 37 40.73 4.16 5.34
C SER A 37 39.32 4.58 5.76
N VAL A 38 38.85 5.75 5.28
CA VAL A 38 37.46 6.19 5.44
C VAL A 38 36.49 5.20 4.78
N ALA A 39 36.79 4.74 3.56
CA ALA A 39 35.97 3.76 2.85
C ALA A 39 35.89 2.39 3.55
N SER A 40 36.96 1.97 4.23
CA SER A 40 36.95 0.74 5.05
C SER A 40 36.04 0.90 6.28
N ILE A 41 36.11 2.05 6.95
CA ILE A 41 35.27 2.37 8.11
C ILE A 41 33.79 2.44 7.71
N LEU A 42 33.45 3.13 6.62
CA LEU A 42 32.07 3.23 6.12
C LEU A 42 31.50 1.86 5.73
N ARG A 43 32.29 0.99 5.07
CA ARG A 43 31.88 -0.39 4.77
C ARG A 43 31.52 -1.18 6.02
N SER A 44 32.22 -0.97 7.13
CA SER A 44 31.90 -1.65 8.39
C SER A 44 30.54 -1.22 8.98
N TYR A 45 30.10 0.01 8.70
CA TYR A 45 28.78 0.50 9.09
C TYR A 45 27.69 0.00 8.13
N ILE A 46 27.99 -0.15 6.84
CA ILE A 46 27.07 -0.73 5.85
C ILE A 46 26.76 -2.19 6.14
N VAL A 47 27.79 -3.01 6.43
CA VAL A 47 27.62 -4.43 6.78
C VAL A 47 26.79 -4.61 8.06
N ARG A 48 26.75 -3.60 8.93
CA ARG A 48 25.95 -3.59 10.17
C ARG A 48 24.60 -2.91 10.01
N GLU A 49 24.25 -2.52 8.78
CA GLU A 49 23.02 -1.80 8.44
C GLU A 49 22.87 -0.42 9.13
N GLU A 50 23.93 0.12 9.74
CA GLU A 50 23.93 1.44 10.41
C GLU A 50 24.11 2.62 9.43
N LEU A 51 24.31 2.32 8.15
CA LEU A 51 24.50 3.25 7.04
C LEU A 51 24.17 2.52 5.73
N MET A 52 23.51 3.16 4.77
CA MET A 52 23.28 2.61 3.43
C MET A 52 23.93 3.49 2.36
N GLU A 53 24.53 2.86 1.34
CA GLU A 53 25.06 3.54 0.15
C GLU A 53 23.92 3.77 -0.84
N VAL A 54 23.83 4.96 -1.43
CA VAL A 54 22.85 5.26 -2.47
C VAL A 54 23.27 4.53 -3.76
N PRO A 55 22.44 3.61 -4.29
CA PRO A 55 22.79 2.86 -5.50
C PRO A 55 23.12 3.79 -6.65
N ASN A 56 24.20 3.48 -7.38
CA ASN A 56 24.66 4.22 -8.57
C ASN A 56 25.01 5.72 -8.35
N SER A 57 25.26 6.14 -7.11
CA SER A 57 25.73 7.51 -6.82
C SER A 57 27.20 7.72 -7.20
N ASN A 58 27.50 8.80 -7.95
CA ASN A 58 28.87 9.22 -8.26
C ASN A 58 29.01 10.75 -8.09
N PRO A 59 29.76 11.25 -7.08
CA PRO A 59 30.50 10.48 -6.08
C PRO A 59 29.57 9.66 -5.17
N ARG A 60 30.10 8.60 -4.55
CA ARG A 60 29.32 7.69 -3.71
C ARG A 60 28.83 8.40 -2.43
N VAL A 61 27.51 8.42 -2.24
CA VAL A 61 26.82 9.07 -1.12
C VAL A 61 26.19 8.03 -0.19
N TYR A 62 26.07 8.37 1.09
CA TYR A 62 25.53 7.50 2.12
C TYR A 62 24.41 8.18 2.89
N TYR A 63 23.54 7.39 3.50
CA TYR A 63 22.53 7.85 4.45
C TYR A 63 22.42 6.87 5.60
N ASP A 64 22.03 7.33 6.78
CA ASP A 64 21.72 6.43 7.90
C ASP A 64 20.27 5.96 7.74
N PRO A 65 20.01 4.64 7.65
CA PRO A 65 18.65 4.10 7.48
C PRO A 65 17.84 4.10 8.78
N HIS A 66 18.50 4.18 9.94
CA HIS A 66 17.89 4.24 11.27
C HIS A 66 17.67 5.66 11.76
N VAL A 67 18.35 6.63 11.12
CA VAL A 67 17.93 8.02 11.16
C VAL A 67 16.56 8.10 10.48
N ARG A 68 15.53 7.91 11.33
CA ARG A 68 14.19 8.49 11.15
C ARG A 68 14.39 9.86 10.52
N ALA A 69 13.65 10.18 9.46
CA ALA A 69 13.60 11.54 8.88
C ALA A 69 13.84 12.58 9.98
N MET A 70 15.03 13.20 10.03
CA MET A 70 15.46 13.96 11.21
C MET A 70 14.59 15.18 11.39
N GLY A 71 13.63 15.08 12.29
CA GLY A 71 13.71 15.89 13.50
C GLY A 71 14.58 15.14 14.49
N ASP A 72 15.83 15.57 14.63
CA ASP A 72 16.52 15.62 15.93
C ASP A 72 17.83 16.43 15.78
N VAL A 73 17.68 17.76 15.71
CA VAL A 73 18.81 18.66 15.92
C VAL A 73 18.89 18.90 17.42
N GLY A 74 19.78 18.17 18.08
CA GLY A 74 20.37 18.57 19.34
C GLY A 74 19.50 18.38 20.58
N ALA A 75 19.59 17.18 21.16
CA ALA A 75 19.47 17.03 22.61
C ALA A 75 20.62 17.83 23.28
N LYS A 76 20.36 19.11 23.54
CA LYS A 76 20.88 19.80 24.71
C LYS A 76 19.65 20.23 25.51
N THR A 77 19.58 19.61 26.68
CA THR A 77 18.89 20.01 27.91
C THR A 77 18.15 21.35 27.88
N ASP A 78 16.93 21.25 28.39
CA ASP A 78 16.10 22.27 29.04
C ASP A 78 15.07 22.99 28.16
N GLU A 79 13.81 22.61 28.44
CA GLU A 79 12.57 23.38 28.36
C GLU A 79 12.09 23.88 26.98
N ASN A 80 10.94 23.33 26.57
CA ASN A 80 10.07 23.70 25.43
C ASN A 80 10.61 23.52 24.00
N ASP A 81 9.94 22.67 23.19
CA ASP A 81 9.40 23.06 21.87
C ASP A 81 8.88 21.89 21.01
N GLY A 82 7.73 22.10 20.35
CA GLY A 82 7.45 21.53 19.02
C GLY A 82 6.49 20.34 18.94
N SER A 83 5.22 20.63 18.68
CA SER A 83 4.08 19.71 18.53
C SER A 83 4.33 18.53 17.56
N VAL A 84 4.23 17.30 18.06
CA VAL A 84 3.84 16.13 17.26
C VAL A 84 2.32 16.25 17.09
N GLU A 85 1.84 16.55 15.88
CA GLU A 85 0.40 16.61 15.65
C GLU A 85 -0.23 15.24 15.92
N ASN A 86 -1.19 15.23 16.84
CA ASN A 86 -1.96 14.05 17.19
C ASN A 86 -2.72 13.55 15.96
N ILE A 87 -2.73 12.23 15.73
CA ILE A 87 -3.48 11.60 14.62
C ILE A 87 -4.96 12.01 14.66
N ALA A 88 -5.54 12.24 15.83
CA ALA A 88 -6.88 12.78 15.97
C ALA A 88 -7.04 14.17 15.31
N VAL A 89 -6.04 15.04 15.42
CA VAL A 89 -6.02 16.39 14.83
C VAL A 89 -5.85 16.33 13.29
N LEU A 90 -5.05 15.38 12.79
CA LEU A 90 -4.92 15.12 11.35
C LEU A 90 -6.23 14.59 10.75
N VAL A 91 -6.88 13.63 11.43
CA VAL A 91 -8.19 13.12 11.03
C VAL A 91 -9.25 14.22 11.09
N GLU A 92 -9.21 15.09 12.10
CA GLU A 92 -10.13 16.22 12.23
C GLU A 92 -9.99 17.21 11.06
N ARG A 93 -8.75 17.60 10.70
CA ARG A 93 -8.44 18.50 9.57
C ARG A 93 -8.71 17.92 8.19
N GLY A 94 -8.65 16.59 8.04
CA GLY A 94 -8.92 15.90 6.77
C GLY A 94 -7.85 16.06 5.69
N PHE A 95 -6.63 16.52 6.03
CA PHE A 95 -5.52 16.70 5.09
C PHE A 95 -4.16 16.36 5.70
N SER A 96 -3.20 15.91 4.87
CA SER A 96 -1.81 15.66 5.24
C SER A 96 -0.82 15.93 4.09
N ASP A 97 0.36 16.47 4.44
CA ASP A 97 1.49 16.63 3.52
C ASP A 97 2.29 15.34 3.28
N THR A 98 2.09 14.31 4.10
CA THR A 98 2.82 13.03 4.00
C THR A 98 1.92 11.83 4.12
N LEU A 99 2.34 10.72 3.53
CA LEU A 99 1.77 9.42 3.84
C LEU A 99 1.91 9.15 5.36
N PRO A 100 0.80 8.91 6.08
CA PRO A 100 0.85 8.58 7.50
C PRO A 100 1.63 7.28 7.76
N ARG A 101 2.23 7.15 8.96
CA ARG A 101 2.89 5.91 9.36
C ARG A 101 1.84 4.81 9.47
N GLY A 102 1.93 3.79 8.63
CA GLY A 102 0.96 2.69 8.54
C GLY A 102 0.14 2.66 7.25
N GLY A 103 0.32 3.64 6.35
CA GLY A 103 -0.42 3.74 5.10
C GLY A 103 -1.51 4.82 5.15
N LEU A 104 -2.32 4.91 4.09
CA LEU A 104 -3.47 5.80 4.07
C LEU A 104 -4.56 5.24 5.01
N PRO A 105 -5.18 6.07 5.87
CA PRO A 105 -6.36 5.66 6.61
C PRO A 105 -7.48 5.22 5.64
N ASN A 106 -8.37 4.34 6.09
CA ASN A 106 -9.53 3.95 5.29
C ASN A 106 -10.36 5.19 4.90
N GLY A 107 -10.79 5.24 3.64
CA GLY A 107 -11.51 6.38 3.08
C GLY A 107 -10.64 7.59 2.73
N TRP A 108 -9.32 7.56 2.96
CA TRP A 108 -8.42 8.62 2.49
C TRP A 108 -7.86 8.30 1.11
N VAL A 109 -7.57 9.36 0.36
CA VAL A 109 -6.98 9.28 -0.98
C VAL A 109 -5.78 10.24 -1.10
N ASN A 110 -5.03 10.13 -2.19
CA ASN A 110 -4.01 11.10 -2.56
C ASN A 110 -4.34 11.75 -3.91
N MET A 111 -4.15 13.06 -4.03
CA MET A 111 -4.18 13.77 -5.31
C MET A 111 -2.75 14.05 -5.77
N HIS A 112 -2.47 13.71 -7.03
CA HIS A 112 -1.23 14.08 -7.68
C HIS A 112 -1.45 14.33 -9.18
N ILE A 113 -0.42 14.85 -9.85
CA ILE A 113 -0.51 15.20 -11.27
C ILE A 113 0.37 14.27 -12.08
N SER A 114 -0.20 13.60 -13.07
CA SER A 114 0.54 12.80 -14.03
C SER A 114 0.99 13.66 -15.24
N GLY A 115 2.18 13.37 -15.77
CA GLY A 115 2.76 14.10 -16.90
C GLY A 115 3.38 15.46 -16.54
N ILE A 116 3.13 16.50 -17.34
CA ILE A 116 3.65 17.86 -17.11
C ILE A 116 2.88 18.48 -15.94
N ALA A 117 3.43 18.37 -14.73
CA ALA A 117 2.75 18.64 -13.46
C ALA A 117 2.08 20.03 -13.36
N VAL A 118 2.83 21.07 -13.01
CA VAL A 118 2.33 22.45 -12.92
C VAL A 118 3.22 23.36 -13.73
N SER A 119 2.68 24.07 -14.73
CA SER A 119 3.44 24.95 -15.60
C SER A 119 3.43 26.38 -15.08
N MET A 120 4.58 27.04 -15.14
CA MET A 120 4.70 28.48 -14.87
C MET A 120 5.46 29.14 -16.03
N LYS A 121 5.08 30.36 -16.40
CA LYS A 121 5.83 31.15 -17.39
C LYS A 121 7.00 31.83 -16.70
N ILE A 122 8.14 31.86 -17.37
CA ILE A 122 9.35 32.50 -16.86
C ILE A 122 9.33 33.97 -17.29
N ARG A 123 9.27 34.89 -16.33
CA ARG A 123 9.47 36.33 -16.59
C ARG A 123 10.94 36.70 -16.50
N LYS A 124 11.67 36.08 -15.56
CA LYS A 124 13.11 36.26 -15.39
C LYS A 124 13.72 34.94 -14.92
N THR A 125 14.79 34.53 -15.59
CA THR A 125 15.61 33.38 -15.18
C THR A 125 16.49 33.81 -14.02
N GLY A 126 16.47 33.03 -12.93
CA GLY A 126 17.37 33.22 -11.79
C GLY A 126 18.67 32.42 -11.95
N THR A 127 19.37 32.22 -10.85
CA THR A 127 20.57 31.37 -10.80
C THR A 127 20.20 29.92 -10.46
N PHE A 128 21.10 28.99 -10.81
CA PHE A 128 20.98 27.56 -10.51
C PHE A 128 21.73 27.20 -9.22
N ASP A 129 21.89 28.16 -8.32
CA ASP A 129 22.50 27.94 -7.01
C ASP A 129 21.55 27.15 -6.09
N ASP A 130 22.11 26.63 -5.01
CA ASP A 130 21.35 25.97 -3.95
C ASP A 130 20.19 26.84 -3.46
N VAL A 131 19.04 26.21 -3.20
CA VAL A 131 17.81 26.91 -2.84
C VAL A 131 17.77 27.12 -1.33
N PRO A 132 17.68 28.36 -0.84
CA PRO A 132 17.71 28.64 0.60
C PRO A 132 16.34 28.48 1.27
N ALA A 133 16.33 27.79 2.41
CA ALA A 133 15.15 27.68 3.28
C ALA A 133 14.84 29.03 3.97
N PRO A 134 13.60 29.25 4.47
CA PRO A 134 13.33 30.32 5.42
C PRO A 134 14.12 30.07 6.73
N GLY A 135 14.93 31.03 7.19
CA GLY A 135 15.65 30.95 8.48
C GLY A 135 17.09 30.40 8.44
N GLU A 136 17.90 30.74 7.43
CA GLU A 136 19.33 30.35 7.29
C GLU A 136 19.61 28.86 7.02
N GLY A 137 18.63 28.13 6.48
CA GLY A 137 18.79 26.72 6.08
C GLY A 137 18.90 26.49 4.57
N TYR A 138 19.11 25.24 4.20
CA TYR A 138 19.13 24.75 2.82
C TYR A 138 17.86 23.93 2.54
N CYS A 139 17.18 24.16 1.41
CA CYS A 139 15.95 23.45 1.05
C CYS A 139 16.02 22.65 -0.26
N GLY A 140 17.08 22.82 -1.05
CA GLY A 140 17.30 21.98 -2.23
C GLY A 140 18.42 22.45 -3.15
N TYR A 141 18.60 21.73 -4.25
CA TYR A 141 19.70 21.94 -5.20
C TYR A 141 19.25 21.73 -6.64
N TRP A 142 20.07 22.23 -7.56
CA TRP A 142 19.97 21.93 -8.97
C TRP A 142 20.97 20.84 -9.38
N ASP A 143 20.51 19.87 -10.16
CA ASP A 143 21.38 18.97 -10.89
C ASP A 143 22.21 19.75 -11.92
N LYS A 144 23.38 19.18 -12.27
CA LYS A 144 24.09 19.60 -13.48
C LYS A 144 23.16 19.50 -14.71
N PRO A 145 23.27 20.44 -15.67
CA PRO A 145 22.45 20.41 -16.87
C PRO A 145 22.60 19.07 -17.61
N LYS A 146 21.46 18.48 -17.97
CA LYS A 146 21.39 17.21 -18.71
C LYS A 146 20.90 17.48 -20.14
N ALA A 147 21.57 16.89 -21.12
CA ALA A 147 21.07 16.90 -22.48
C ALA A 147 19.83 16.01 -22.58
N ALA A 148 18.75 16.53 -23.17
CA ALA A 148 17.48 15.82 -23.34
C ALA A 148 17.13 15.52 -24.80
N GLY A 149 18.11 15.68 -25.69
CA GLY A 149 17.99 15.54 -27.13
C GLY A 149 18.72 16.66 -27.86
N LYS A 150 18.64 16.66 -29.20
CA LYS A 150 19.40 17.57 -30.06
C LYS A 150 19.06 19.04 -29.74
N GLY A 151 20.03 19.75 -29.17
CA GLY A 151 19.91 21.17 -28.78
C GLY A 151 19.04 21.43 -27.55
N MET A 152 18.62 20.40 -26.80
CA MET A 152 17.75 20.56 -25.62
C MET A 152 18.51 20.31 -24.33
N THR A 153 18.28 21.18 -23.35
CA THR A 153 18.92 21.11 -22.03
C THR A 153 17.87 21.13 -20.92
N LEU A 154 18.05 20.28 -19.92
CA LEU A 154 17.21 20.22 -18.72
C LEU A 154 18.03 20.53 -17.48
N HIS A 155 17.44 21.35 -16.60
CA HIS A 155 17.91 21.57 -15.24
C HIS A 155 16.84 21.04 -14.30
N HIS A 156 17.21 20.11 -13.42
CA HIS A 156 16.31 19.55 -12.43
C HIS A 156 16.63 20.16 -11.07
N CYS A 157 15.64 20.79 -10.44
CA CYS A 157 15.69 21.23 -9.06
C CYS A 157 15.05 20.16 -8.18
N HIS A 158 15.77 19.73 -7.15
CA HIS A 158 15.29 18.78 -6.15
C HIS A 158 15.07 19.52 -4.85
N LEU A 159 13.89 19.35 -4.25
CA LEU A 159 13.49 19.99 -2.98
C LEU A 159 13.13 18.91 -1.95
N PRO A 160 14.09 18.03 -1.56
CA PRO A 160 13.81 16.74 -0.92
C PRO A 160 13.25 16.84 0.51
N TYR A 161 13.27 18.02 1.12
CA TYR A 161 12.85 18.26 2.50
C TYR A 161 11.58 19.08 2.62
N ILE A 162 11.00 19.52 1.49
CA ILE A 162 9.78 20.31 1.47
C ILE A 162 8.57 19.38 1.43
N PHE A 163 7.53 19.71 2.20
CA PHE A 163 6.33 18.89 2.39
C PHE A 163 6.65 17.45 2.83
N ARG A 164 7.87 17.22 3.36
CA ARG A 164 8.39 15.92 3.79
C ARG A 164 8.24 14.83 2.69
N GLN A 165 8.34 15.22 1.42
CA GLN A 165 8.24 14.32 0.27
C GLN A 165 9.50 14.35 -0.60
N ARG A 166 9.98 13.16 -0.99
CA ARG A 166 11.23 13.02 -1.77
C ARG A 166 11.12 13.46 -3.24
N LYS A 167 9.92 13.48 -3.80
CA LYS A 167 9.67 13.76 -5.23
C LYS A 167 9.11 15.18 -5.45
N VAL A 168 9.48 16.13 -4.61
CA VAL A 168 9.12 17.55 -4.79
C VAL A 168 10.27 18.27 -5.49
N GLY A 169 9.96 19.12 -6.46
CA GLY A 169 10.99 19.81 -7.23
C GLY A 169 10.46 20.61 -8.40
N ALA A 170 11.37 21.02 -9.26
CA ALA A 170 11.06 21.74 -10.49
C ALA A 170 11.98 21.31 -11.64
N VAL A 171 11.55 21.58 -12.85
CA VAL A 171 12.32 21.34 -14.06
C VAL A 171 12.26 22.59 -14.94
N PHE A 172 13.44 23.09 -15.27
CA PHE A 172 13.62 24.14 -16.27
C PHE A 172 14.18 23.50 -17.54
N ARG A 173 13.51 23.72 -18.67
CA ARG A 173 13.88 23.16 -19.97
C ARG A 173 14.19 24.27 -20.95
N ILE A 174 15.31 24.14 -21.65
CA ILE A 174 15.65 24.91 -22.84
C ILE A 174 15.41 24.02 -24.05
N GLY A 175 14.53 24.44 -24.94
CA GLY A 175 14.21 23.77 -26.20
C GLY A 175 15.24 24.04 -27.29
N SER A 176 15.21 23.22 -28.35
CA SER A 176 16.17 23.28 -29.45
C SER A 176 16.17 24.60 -30.24
N LYS A 177 15.09 25.37 -30.15
CA LYS A 177 14.94 26.70 -30.76
C LYS A 177 15.10 27.84 -29.75
N GLY A 178 15.63 27.57 -28.56
CA GLY A 178 15.83 28.55 -27.48
C GLY A 178 14.60 28.83 -26.60
N GLY A 179 13.42 28.29 -26.93
CA GLY A 179 12.23 28.43 -26.10
C GLY A 179 12.40 27.76 -24.73
N CYS A 180 11.97 28.42 -23.66
CA CYS A 180 12.14 27.92 -22.29
C CYS A 180 10.80 27.53 -21.65
N THR A 181 10.78 26.43 -20.88
CA THR A 181 9.62 26.03 -20.08
C THR A 181 10.02 25.76 -18.63
N PHE A 182 9.12 26.07 -17.69
CA PHE A 182 9.29 25.81 -16.28
C PHE A 182 8.11 25.00 -15.76
N THR A 183 8.41 23.89 -15.08
CA THR A 183 7.41 22.97 -14.56
C THR A 183 7.75 22.58 -13.13
N VAL A 184 6.75 22.52 -12.26
CA VAL A 184 6.88 22.20 -10.84
C VAL A 184 6.18 20.89 -10.55
N ASN A 185 6.84 20.00 -9.81
CA ASN A 185 6.19 18.87 -9.15
C ASN A 185 5.94 19.25 -7.68
N PRO A 186 4.70 19.61 -7.31
CA PRO A 186 4.34 20.01 -5.94
C PRO A 186 4.19 18.82 -4.97
N GLY A 187 4.46 17.59 -5.42
CA GLY A 187 4.23 16.37 -4.65
C GLY A 187 2.76 15.99 -4.58
N ARG A 188 2.46 15.06 -3.67
CA ARG A 188 1.12 14.49 -3.44
C ARG A 188 0.38 15.23 -2.32
N VAL A 189 -0.93 15.36 -2.42
CA VAL A 189 -1.80 15.88 -1.37
C VAL A 189 -2.63 14.72 -0.84
N TYR A 190 -2.51 14.38 0.45
CA TYR A 190 -3.31 13.32 1.06
C TYR A 190 -4.50 13.93 1.78
N PHE A 191 -5.71 13.43 1.55
CA PHE A 191 -6.91 14.03 2.13
C PHE A 191 -8.07 13.05 2.29
N ASP A 192 -8.99 13.41 3.18
CA ASP A 192 -10.31 12.78 3.34
C ASP A 192 -11.31 13.49 2.40
N PRO A 193 -11.82 12.83 1.35
CA PRO A 193 -12.73 13.44 0.39
C PRO A 193 -14.10 13.80 0.98
N ARG A 194 -14.43 13.31 2.19
CA ARG A 194 -15.65 13.73 2.90
C ARG A 194 -15.51 15.10 3.57
N LYS A 195 -14.27 15.58 3.73
CA LYS A 195 -13.93 16.84 4.42
C LYS A 195 -13.33 17.88 3.50
N ILE A 196 -12.54 17.44 2.53
CA ILE A 196 -11.81 18.29 1.59
C ILE A 196 -12.30 17.98 0.18
N SER A 197 -12.91 18.95 -0.47
CA SER A 197 -13.34 18.82 -1.87
C SER A 197 -12.16 18.70 -2.82
N GLN A 198 -12.40 18.14 -4.02
CA GLN A 198 -11.45 18.09 -5.11
C GLN A 198 -10.90 19.49 -5.45
N HIS A 199 -11.75 20.52 -5.40
CA HIS A 199 -11.33 21.89 -5.65
C HIS A 199 -10.33 22.38 -4.59
N GLN A 200 -10.60 22.12 -3.30
CA GLN A 200 -9.68 22.49 -2.22
C GLN A 200 -8.35 21.75 -2.33
N ALA A 201 -8.36 20.43 -2.56
CA ALA A 201 -7.14 19.65 -2.75
C ALA A 201 -6.32 20.14 -3.96
N LYS A 202 -6.99 20.51 -5.06
CA LYS A 202 -6.35 21.10 -6.24
C LYS A 202 -5.72 22.46 -5.92
N GLN A 203 -6.40 23.31 -5.15
CA GLN A 203 -5.85 24.60 -4.73
C GLN A 203 -4.58 24.41 -3.89
N MET A 204 -4.54 23.40 -3.02
CA MET A 204 -3.34 23.11 -2.22
C MET A 204 -2.14 22.74 -3.10
N LEU A 205 -2.33 22.02 -4.21
CA LEU A 205 -1.23 21.76 -5.16
C LEU A 205 -0.71 23.05 -5.82
N LEU A 206 -1.60 23.99 -6.13
CA LEU A 206 -1.24 25.30 -6.67
C LEU A 206 -0.50 26.14 -5.62
N ASP A 207 -0.99 26.18 -4.38
CA ASP A 207 -0.37 26.92 -3.28
C ASP A 207 1.05 26.40 -2.99
N ARG A 208 1.25 25.08 -3.05
CA ARG A 208 2.58 24.47 -2.97
C ARG A 208 3.49 24.89 -4.13
N ALA A 209 2.96 25.02 -5.35
CA ALA A 209 3.74 25.52 -6.48
C ALA A 209 4.11 27.00 -6.32
N VAL A 210 3.20 27.83 -5.79
CA VAL A 210 3.50 29.23 -5.41
C VAL A 210 4.58 29.28 -4.33
N PHE A 211 4.51 28.42 -3.31
CA PHE A 211 5.54 28.33 -2.28
C PHE A 211 6.91 27.98 -2.87
N ILE A 212 6.99 26.98 -3.76
CA ILE A 212 8.23 26.61 -4.45
C ILE A 212 8.77 27.79 -5.27
N ALA A 213 7.91 28.50 -6.00
CA ALA A 213 8.30 29.69 -6.75
C ALA A 213 8.85 30.80 -5.84
N SER A 214 8.25 30.99 -4.66
CA SER A 214 8.71 31.96 -3.66
C SER A 214 10.12 31.63 -3.14
N LEU A 215 10.45 30.34 -2.97
CA LEU A 215 11.80 29.93 -2.57
C LEU A 215 12.82 30.24 -3.66
N LEU A 216 12.49 29.91 -4.90
CA LEU A 216 13.35 30.18 -6.04
C LEU A 216 13.55 31.67 -6.32
N SER A 217 12.61 32.52 -5.91
CA SER A 217 12.72 33.98 -6.07
C SER A 217 13.92 34.57 -5.33
N LYS A 218 14.38 33.92 -4.26
CA LYS A 218 15.58 34.30 -3.51
C LYS A 218 16.86 34.18 -4.37
N ASN A 219 16.82 33.30 -5.37
CA ASN A 219 17.88 33.13 -6.37
C ASN A 219 17.56 33.92 -7.66
N GLY A 220 16.67 34.91 -7.61
CA GLY A 220 16.36 35.81 -8.70
C GLY A 220 15.36 35.31 -9.74
N TRP A 221 14.74 34.15 -9.53
CA TRP A 221 13.69 33.63 -10.42
C TRP A 221 12.41 34.46 -10.31
N GLN A 222 11.79 34.78 -11.44
CA GLN A 222 10.44 35.36 -11.49
C GLN A 222 9.54 34.51 -12.37
N LEU A 223 8.55 33.88 -11.74
CA LEU A 223 7.61 32.96 -12.36
C LEU A 223 6.20 33.54 -12.26
N THR A 224 5.33 33.26 -13.24
CA THR A 224 3.91 33.62 -13.17
C THR A 224 3.14 32.67 -12.26
N ASP A 225 1.86 32.98 -12.05
CA ASP A 225 0.94 32.09 -11.36
C ASP A 225 0.94 30.67 -11.99
N PRO A 226 0.80 29.62 -11.15
CA PRO A 226 0.83 28.24 -11.59
C PRO A 226 -0.42 27.86 -12.38
N GLU A 227 -0.21 27.17 -13.49
CA GLU A 227 -1.27 26.57 -14.32
C GLU A 227 -1.11 25.04 -14.33
N ILE A 228 -2.12 24.29 -13.91
CA ILE A 228 -2.13 22.83 -14.08
C ILE A 228 -2.33 22.51 -15.55
N LYS A 229 -1.34 21.86 -16.17
CA LYS A 229 -1.39 21.39 -17.57
C LYS A 229 -1.39 19.86 -17.69
N GLY A 230 -1.09 19.16 -16.61
CA GLY A 230 -1.15 17.71 -16.52
C GLY A 230 -2.55 17.20 -16.15
N ARG A 231 -2.68 15.88 -16.06
CA ARG A 231 -3.92 15.23 -15.63
C ARG A 231 -3.90 15.04 -14.12
N ILE A 232 -5.01 15.35 -13.46
CA ILE A 232 -5.17 15.11 -12.03
C ILE A 232 -5.60 13.67 -11.83
N HIS A 233 -4.83 12.94 -11.04
CA HIS A 233 -5.10 11.56 -10.65
C HIS A 233 -5.40 11.52 -9.15
N ILE A 234 -6.36 10.68 -8.77
CA ILE A 234 -6.66 10.39 -7.37
C ILE A 234 -6.23 8.96 -7.08
N GLY A 235 -5.19 8.79 -6.28
CA GLY A 235 -4.60 7.48 -6.01
C GLY A 235 -4.89 6.95 -4.60
N LYS A 236 -4.79 5.63 -4.46
CA LYS A 236 -4.71 4.93 -3.18
C LYS A 236 -3.46 4.06 -3.14
N GLU A 237 -2.51 4.44 -2.29
CA GLU A 237 -1.27 3.68 -2.09
C GLU A 237 -1.55 2.40 -1.27
N ASN A 238 -1.03 1.26 -1.72
CA ASN A 238 -1.27 -0.08 -1.15
C ASN A 238 -2.76 -0.48 -1.13
N ASP A 239 -3.50 -0.09 -2.17
CA ASP A 239 -4.91 -0.47 -2.30
C ASP A 239 -5.05 -1.99 -2.53
N PRO A 240 -5.82 -2.74 -1.72
CA PRO A 240 -6.10 -4.15 -1.97
C PRO A 240 -6.68 -4.42 -3.37
N LEU A 241 -7.38 -3.47 -3.98
CA LEU A 241 -7.90 -3.61 -5.35
C LEU A 241 -6.80 -3.75 -6.40
N ALA A 242 -5.63 -3.23 -6.10
CA ALA A 242 -4.50 -3.20 -7.01
C ALA A 242 -3.92 -4.62 -7.26
N GLU A 243 -4.29 -5.62 -6.44
CA GLU A 243 -4.01 -7.04 -6.69
C GLU A 243 -4.91 -7.66 -7.77
N TYR A 244 -6.05 -7.03 -8.05
CA TYR A 244 -7.11 -7.57 -8.91
C TYR A 244 -7.20 -6.89 -10.28
N ILE A 245 -6.61 -5.72 -10.43
CA ILE A 245 -6.57 -4.97 -11.69
C ILE A 245 -5.17 -5.15 -12.29
N PRO A 246 -5.02 -5.82 -13.45
CA PRO A 246 -3.72 -6.02 -14.07
C PRO A 246 -3.04 -4.67 -14.37
N SER A 247 -1.72 -4.60 -14.13
CA SER A 247 -0.92 -3.41 -14.43
C SER A 247 -1.09 -2.98 -15.89
N GLY A 248 -1.38 -1.70 -16.11
CA GLY A 248 -1.56 -1.14 -17.46
C GLY A 248 -2.90 -1.50 -18.14
N VAL A 249 -3.82 -2.13 -17.42
CA VAL A 249 -5.19 -2.39 -17.88
C VAL A 249 -6.14 -1.44 -17.18
N HIS A 250 -6.91 -0.71 -17.98
CA HIS A 250 -8.03 0.10 -17.52
C HIS A 250 -9.21 -0.82 -17.16
N ASP A 251 -10.00 -0.48 -16.15
CA ASP A 251 -11.30 -1.13 -15.95
C ASP A 251 -12.24 -0.88 -17.16
N ASP A 252 -13.36 -1.60 -17.24
CA ASP A 252 -14.28 -1.54 -18.40
C ASP A 252 -14.85 -0.13 -18.66
N ARG A 253 -14.82 0.75 -17.64
CA ARG A 253 -15.23 2.16 -17.74
C ARG A 253 -14.07 3.10 -18.05
N LYS A 254 -12.83 2.61 -17.92
CA LYS A 254 -11.55 3.32 -18.04
C LYS A 254 -11.30 4.41 -17.01
N ASP A 255 -11.97 4.31 -15.87
CA ASP A 255 -11.91 5.30 -14.82
C ASP A 255 -10.79 4.98 -13.83
N ILE A 256 -10.47 3.69 -13.61
CA ILE A 256 -9.44 3.27 -12.66
C ILE A 256 -8.29 2.56 -13.39
N THR A 257 -7.07 3.03 -13.16
CA THR A 257 -5.83 2.37 -13.57
C THR A 257 -5.07 1.87 -12.36
N THR A 258 -4.13 0.94 -12.61
CA THR A 258 -3.21 0.47 -11.58
C THR A 258 -1.79 0.67 -12.08
N ASP A 259 -1.03 1.49 -11.38
CA ASP A 259 0.40 1.69 -11.65
C ASP A 259 1.22 0.84 -10.68
N PHE A 260 2.07 0.00 -11.26
CA PHE A 260 3.04 -0.79 -10.51
C PHE A 260 4.37 -0.06 -10.61
N SER A 261 4.79 0.63 -9.54
CA SER A 261 6.15 1.13 -9.48
C SER A 261 7.11 -0.02 -9.11
N PRO A 262 7.94 -0.53 -10.05
CA PRO A 262 8.75 -1.73 -9.79
C PRO A 262 9.77 -1.52 -8.67
N ALA A 263 10.08 -0.26 -8.35
CA ALA A 263 11.06 0.12 -7.35
C ALA A 263 10.53 0.09 -5.91
N ARG A 264 9.22 -0.06 -5.68
CA ARG A 264 8.63 0.01 -4.33
C ARG A 264 7.74 -1.17 -3.95
N MET A 265 7.34 -2.04 -4.88
CA MET A 265 6.30 -3.06 -4.65
C MET A 265 5.04 -2.47 -3.98
N VAL A 266 4.79 -1.18 -4.23
CA VAL A 266 3.58 -0.48 -3.79
C VAL A 266 2.67 -0.48 -5.02
N CYS A 267 1.57 -1.19 -4.91
CA CYS A 267 0.54 -1.19 -5.91
C CYS A 267 -0.42 -0.03 -5.61
N GLU A 268 -0.60 0.86 -6.57
CA GLU A 268 -1.47 2.04 -6.44
C GLU A 268 -2.56 1.92 -7.49
N THR A 269 -3.83 1.97 -7.05
CA THR A 269 -4.92 2.26 -7.98
C THR A 269 -5.03 3.78 -8.12
N GLU A 270 -5.41 4.24 -9.31
CA GLU A 270 -5.59 5.66 -9.63
C GLU A 270 -6.90 5.85 -10.37
N LEU A 271 -7.80 6.66 -9.79
CA LEU A 271 -8.96 7.20 -10.48
C LEU A 271 -8.49 8.35 -11.40
N GLU A 272 -8.62 8.14 -12.69
CA GLU A 272 -8.30 9.10 -13.74
C GLU A 272 -9.54 9.95 -14.08
N HIS A 273 -9.37 11.28 -14.17
CA HIS A 273 -10.43 12.21 -14.55
C HIS A 273 -11.70 12.18 -13.66
N PRO A 274 -11.58 12.29 -12.32
CA PRO A 274 -12.74 12.39 -11.44
C PRO A 274 -13.67 13.54 -11.86
N ARG A 275 -14.97 13.23 -12.01
CA ARG A 275 -16.02 14.13 -12.51
C ARG A 275 -16.60 15.01 -11.41
N ASN A 276 -16.63 14.51 -10.17
CA ASN A 276 -17.17 15.21 -9.00
C ASN A 276 -16.64 14.62 -7.69
N ASP A 277 -16.90 15.30 -6.58
CA ASP A 277 -16.48 14.87 -5.24
C ASP A 277 -17.11 13.53 -4.81
N GLN A 278 -18.36 13.26 -5.21
CA GLN A 278 -19.04 12.01 -4.84
C GLN A 278 -18.33 10.79 -5.43
N GLU A 279 -17.88 10.87 -6.67
CA GLU A 279 -17.11 9.80 -7.32
C GLU A 279 -15.78 9.52 -6.59
N ILE A 280 -15.15 10.55 -6.04
CA ILE A 280 -13.92 10.41 -5.24
C ILE A 280 -14.25 9.73 -3.90
N ILE A 281 -15.37 10.09 -3.26
CA ILE A 281 -15.84 9.44 -2.03
C ILE A 281 -16.12 7.96 -2.30
N ASP A 282 -16.88 7.64 -3.33
CA ASP A 282 -17.23 6.27 -3.71
C ASP A 282 -15.96 5.44 -3.98
N TYR A 283 -15.00 6.00 -4.72
CA TYR A 283 -13.70 5.36 -4.98
C TYR A 283 -12.89 5.14 -3.69
N SER A 284 -12.92 6.09 -2.76
CA SER A 284 -12.23 5.98 -1.46
C SER A 284 -12.76 4.84 -0.59
N ASP A 285 -14.04 4.49 -0.77
CA ASP A 285 -14.75 3.48 0.02
C ASP A 285 -14.70 2.06 -0.54
N LEU A 286 -14.27 1.90 -1.80
CA LEU A 286 -14.18 0.57 -2.44
C LEU A 286 -13.43 -0.49 -1.61
N PRO A 287 -12.28 -0.21 -0.95
CA PRO A 287 -11.57 -1.23 -0.17
C PRO A 287 -12.39 -1.74 1.01
N SER A 288 -13.14 -0.86 1.67
CA SER A 288 -14.04 -1.22 2.77
C SER A 288 -15.17 -2.12 2.28
N ALA A 289 -15.77 -1.78 1.13
CA ALA A 289 -16.81 -2.60 0.52
C ALA A 289 -16.31 -4.00 0.11
N VAL A 290 -15.09 -4.11 -0.42
CA VAL A 290 -14.48 -5.41 -0.75
C VAL A 290 -14.21 -6.23 0.52
N ALA A 291 -13.74 -5.59 1.60
CA ALA A 291 -13.52 -6.26 2.88
C ALA A 291 -14.83 -6.82 3.46
N GLU A 292 -15.91 -6.04 3.43
CA GLU A 292 -17.24 -6.48 3.88
C GLU A 292 -17.76 -7.68 3.09
N VAL A 293 -17.60 -7.67 1.77
CA VAL A 293 -17.98 -8.80 0.91
C VAL A 293 -17.15 -10.05 1.22
N ARG A 294 -15.84 -9.91 1.44
CA ARG A 294 -14.97 -11.03 1.82
C ARG A 294 -15.40 -11.65 3.16
N ASP A 295 -15.67 -10.83 4.15
CA ASP A 295 -16.13 -11.29 5.46
C ASP A 295 -17.53 -11.93 5.40
N GLY A 296 -18.41 -11.43 4.53
CA GLY A 296 -19.68 -12.09 4.20
C GLY A 296 -19.48 -13.47 3.58
N ASN A 297 -18.65 -13.57 2.54
CA ASN A 297 -18.38 -14.83 1.85
C ASN A 297 -17.72 -15.89 2.75
N ARG A 298 -16.82 -15.47 3.65
CA ARG A 298 -16.20 -16.38 4.63
C ARG A 298 -17.25 -16.98 5.56
N ARG A 299 -18.13 -16.15 6.13
CA ARG A 299 -19.23 -16.61 7.00
C ARG A 299 -20.17 -17.57 6.28
N ASN A 300 -20.58 -17.23 5.06
CA ASN A 300 -21.44 -18.10 4.25
C ASN A 300 -20.75 -19.45 3.95
N SER A 301 -19.44 -19.45 3.72
CA SER A 301 -18.68 -20.69 3.47
C SER A 301 -18.64 -21.58 4.72
N GLU A 302 -18.42 -21.00 5.89
CA GLU A 302 -18.45 -21.71 7.17
C GLU A 302 -19.85 -22.34 7.43
N GLU A 303 -20.93 -21.61 7.13
CA GLU A 303 -22.30 -22.11 7.25
C GLU A 303 -22.61 -23.26 6.28
N ILE A 304 -22.12 -23.19 5.04
CA ILE A 304 -22.26 -24.27 4.06
C ILE A 304 -21.56 -25.55 4.54
N GLU A 305 -20.37 -25.46 5.12
CA GLU A 305 -19.66 -26.63 5.65
C GLU A 305 -20.39 -27.25 6.86
N LEU A 306 -21.00 -26.43 7.72
CA LEU A 306 -21.87 -26.93 8.80
C LEU A 306 -23.09 -27.68 8.25
N MET A 307 -23.79 -27.11 7.27
CA MET A 307 -24.93 -27.77 6.62
C MET A 307 -24.54 -29.09 5.95
N LYS A 308 -23.36 -29.17 5.33
CA LYS A 308 -22.84 -30.43 4.77
C LYS A 308 -22.61 -31.48 5.85
N ALA A 309 -22.03 -31.10 6.99
CA ALA A 309 -21.80 -32.02 8.11
C ALA A 309 -23.13 -32.56 8.67
N GLU A 310 -24.14 -31.70 8.82
CA GLU A 310 -25.49 -32.11 9.24
C GLU A 310 -26.15 -33.07 8.24
N LEU A 311 -26.04 -32.79 6.94
CA LEU A 311 -26.58 -33.68 5.89
C LEU A 311 -25.89 -35.05 5.88
N ILE A 312 -24.57 -35.10 6.13
CA ILE A 312 -23.84 -36.37 6.28
C ILE A 312 -24.37 -37.14 7.50
N GLY A 313 -24.55 -36.46 8.64
CA GLY A 313 -25.12 -37.08 9.84
C GLY A 313 -26.54 -37.61 9.62
N LEU A 314 -27.40 -36.85 8.92
CA LEU A 314 -28.74 -37.31 8.56
C LEU A 314 -28.70 -38.52 7.64
N LYS A 315 -27.77 -38.56 6.68
CA LYS A 315 -27.59 -39.71 5.78
C LYS A 315 -27.19 -40.97 6.56
N GLU A 316 -26.32 -40.85 7.57
CA GLU A 316 -25.95 -41.95 8.46
C GLU A 316 -27.15 -42.45 9.27
N VAL A 317 -27.94 -41.54 9.85
CA VAL A 317 -29.16 -41.91 10.59
C VAL A 317 -30.16 -42.63 9.70
N ILE A 318 -30.41 -42.14 8.48
CA ILE A 318 -31.31 -42.79 7.52
C ILE A 318 -30.78 -44.18 7.15
N HIS A 319 -29.47 -44.32 6.97
CA HIS A 319 -28.85 -45.61 6.65
C HIS A 319 -29.06 -46.62 7.78
N THR A 320 -28.75 -46.24 9.03
CA THR A 320 -28.96 -47.09 10.22
C THR A 320 -30.44 -47.45 10.39
N GLN A 321 -31.35 -46.50 10.20
CA GLN A 321 -32.79 -46.79 10.24
C GLN A 321 -33.20 -47.80 9.17
N GLY A 322 -32.64 -47.69 7.95
CA GLY A 322 -32.85 -48.64 6.87
C GLY A 322 -32.41 -50.06 7.24
N GLU A 323 -31.23 -50.21 7.84
CA GLU A 323 -30.73 -51.52 8.33
C GLU A 323 -31.64 -52.13 9.39
N VAL A 324 -32.07 -51.33 10.39
CA VAL A 324 -32.99 -51.78 11.44
C VAL A 324 -34.32 -52.23 10.86
N ILE A 325 -34.87 -51.52 9.88
CA ILE A 325 -36.11 -51.89 9.21
C ILE A 325 -35.95 -53.22 8.46
N LEU A 326 -34.82 -53.44 7.77
CA LEU A 326 -34.55 -54.70 7.07
C LEU A 326 -34.48 -55.88 8.06
N ASP A 327 -33.81 -55.71 9.18
CA ASP A 327 -33.73 -56.73 10.24
C ASP A 327 -35.10 -57.07 10.83
N LEU A 328 -35.89 -56.04 11.15
CA LEU A 328 -37.26 -56.21 11.64
C LEU A 328 -38.14 -56.94 10.62
N THR A 329 -38.01 -56.58 9.34
CA THR A 329 -38.75 -57.24 8.26
C THR A 329 -38.39 -58.73 8.18
N GLY A 330 -37.10 -59.06 8.23
CA GLY A 330 -36.63 -60.45 8.26
C GLY A 330 -37.14 -61.24 9.48
N ASN A 331 -37.22 -60.60 10.65
CA ASN A 331 -37.82 -61.20 11.85
C ASN A 331 -39.31 -61.51 11.65
N VAL A 332 -40.07 -60.57 11.09
CA VAL A 332 -41.51 -60.77 10.81
C VAL A 332 -41.72 -61.91 9.83
N THR A 333 -40.91 -62.01 8.78
CA THR A 333 -40.97 -63.12 7.81
C THR A 333 -40.75 -64.47 8.50
N ARG A 334 -39.71 -64.59 9.35
CA ARG A 334 -39.44 -65.82 10.12
C ARG A 334 -40.60 -66.20 11.04
N LEU A 335 -41.18 -65.22 11.74
CA LEU A 335 -42.34 -65.45 12.61
C LEU A 335 -43.56 -65.93 11.81
N THR A 336 -43.81 -65.33 10.65
CA THR A 336 -44.91 -65.73 9.76
C THR A 336 -44.73 -67.17 9.28
N GLN A 337 -43.51 -67.54 8.89
CA GLN A 337 -43.18 -68.90 8.49
C GLN A 337 -43.41 -69.90 9.63
N ALA A 338 -42.87 -69.63 10.82
CA ALA A 338 -43.04 -70.50 11.99
C ALA A 338 -44.52 -70.66 12.38
N ALA A 339 -45.31 -69.58 12.32
CA ALA A 339 -46.75 -69.64 12.56
C ALA A 339 -47.47 -70.53 11.54
N THR A 340 -47.07 -70.45 10.28
CA THR A 340 -47.63 -71.30 9.20
C THR A 340 -47.29 -72.78 9.45
N GLU A 341 -46.02 -73.07 9.76
CA GLU A 341 -45.56 -74.44 10.07
C GLU A 341 -46.29 -75.04 11.29
N LEU A 342 -46.45 -74.27 12.37
CA LEU A 342 -47.21 -74.69 13.54
C LEU A 342 -48.69 -74.96 13.20
N THR A 343 -49.30 -74.12 12.37
CA THR A 343 -50.68 -74.31 11.92
C THR A 343 -50.83 -75.58 11.08
N THR A 344 -49.88 -75.85 10.18
CA THR A 344 -49.83 -77.09 9.40
C THR A 344 -49.67 -78.31 10.30
N LEU A 345 -48.73 -78.27 11.26
CA LEU A 345 -48.52 -79.35 12.23
C LEU A 345 -49.76 -79.63 13.07
N GLN A 346 -50.43 -78.58 13.59
CA GLN A 346 -51.69 -78.73 14.31
C GLN A 346 -52.77 -79.38 13.45
N THR A 347 -52.89 -78.97 12.19
CA THR A 347 -53.87 -79.53 11.25
C THR A 347 -53.57 -81.00 10.96
N MET A 348 -52.29 -81.37 10.78
CA MET A 348 -51.87 -82.77 10.60
C MET A 348 -52.13 -83.61 11.85
N MET A 349 -51.81 -83.10 13.05
CA MET A 349 -52.09 -83.81 14.30
C MET A 349 -53.59 -84.04 14.55
N VAL A 350 -54.44 -83.09 14.14
CA VAL A 350 -55.90 -83.26 14.18
C VAL A 350 -56.34 -84.34 13.18
N ALA A 351 -55.78 -84.34 11.97
CA ALA A 351 -56.08 -85.37 10.97
C ALA A 351 -55.61 -86.78 11.39
N ASP A 352 -54.47 -86.90 12.08
CA ASP A 352 -53.93 -88.17 12.60
C ASP A 352 -54.68 -88.69 13.83
N ARG A 353 -55.21 -87.80 14.69
CA ARG A 353 -56.04 -88.20 15.84
C ARG A 353 -57.48 -88.56 15.45
N PHE A 354 -57.93 -88.09 14.30
CA PHE A 354 -59.25 -88.39 13.75
C PHE A 354 -59.09 -88.84 12.29
N PRO A 355 -58.48 -90.01 12.03
CA PRO A 355 -58.39 -90.53 10.67
C PRO A 355 -59.82 -90.71 10.18
N LYS A 356 -60.14 -90.04 9.07
CA LYS A 356 -61.44 -89.98 8.39
C LYS A 356 -62.47 -90.96 8.95
N PHE A 357 -63.54 -90.41 9.53
CA PHE A 357 -64.82 -91.12 9.60
C PHE A 357 -65.24 -91.39 8.14
N THR A 358 -64.83 -92.52 7.58
CA THR A 358 -65.38 -93.04 6.33
C THR A 358 -66.76 -93.53 6.69
N GLY A 359 -67.79 -92.73 6.38
CA GLY A 359 -69.19 -92.97 6.71
C GLY A 359 -69.80 -94.18 6.01
N GLU A 360 -69.16 -95.34 6.08
CA GLU A 360 -69.71 -96.63 5.71
C GLU A 360 -69.97 -97.42 7.01
N GLY A 361 -71.18 -97.29 7.56
CA GLY A 361 -71.59 -98.13 8.68
C GLY A 361 -72.46 -97.45 9.72
N TYR A 362 -73.57 -96.84 9.31
CA TYR A 362 -74.77 -96.83 10.15
C TYR A 362 -75.95 -97.17 9.25
N GLN A 363 -76.52 -98.36 9.52
CA GLN A 363 -77.68 -98.96 8.88
C GLN A 363 -78.95 -98.15 9.08
#